data_AF-A0A5Q3L777-F1
#
_entry.id   AF-A0A5Q3L777-F1
#
_cell.length_a   1.000
_cell.length_b   1.000
_cell.length_c   1.000
_cell.angle_alpha   90.00
_cell.angle_beta   90.00
_cell.angle_gamma   90.00
#
_symmetry.space_group_name_H-M   'P 1'
#
loop_
_entity.id
_entity.type
_entity.pdbx_description
1 polymer ?
#
loop_
_entity_poly.entity_id
_entity_poly.type
_entity_poly.pdbx_seq_one_letter_code
_entity_poly.pdbx_strand_id
1 'polypeptide(L)'
;MLTVRPKVDDLVFQLYARSLHPELFEIVETRVVDRRPHYKATIHLTTSGHVVSWQTKQLCLTEVTASHQTPLVQKRRLMSYKLRGQRNDNVPCKGQIHYQMSFQLEEMEPEIFWAFQQELRVDGQRRGILHTFPSEDRLGLEAVSYVHVETHSRHMLVQAFHTYPNDYAVVKTQSLFDLSSS
;
A
#
# COMPACT_ATOMS: atom_id res chain seq x y z
N MET A 1 0.49 -10.92 19.48
CA MET A 1 -0.12 -11.92 18.59
C MET A 1 0.78 -11.99 17.36
N LEU A 2 1.14 -13.19 16.92
CA LEU A 2 1.91 -13.37 15.69
C LEU A 2 0.92 -13.24 14.53
N THR A 3 1.10 -12.26 13.66
CA THR A 3 0.12 -11.95 12.62
C THR A 3 0.45 -12.71 11.34
N VAL A 4 -0.36 -13.72 11.04
CA VAL A 4 -0.30 -14.46 9.77
C VAL A 4 -0.80 -13.55 8.65
N ARG A 5 -0.06 -13.51 7.53
CA ARG A 5 -0.51 -12.82 6.32
C ARG A 5 -1.86 -13.39 5.87
N PRO A 6 -2.82 -12.55 5.43
CA PRO A 6 -4.01 -13.07 4.78
C PRO A 6 -3.62 -13.80 3.49
N LYS A 7 -4.48 -14.71 3.03
CA LYS A 7 -4.33 -15.34 1.71
C LYS A 7 -4.35 -14.27 0.62
N VAL A 8 -3.50 -14.39 -0.38
CA VAL A 8 -3.43 -13.44 -1.51
C VAL A 8 -4.79 -13.22 -2.19
N ASP A 9 -5.62 -14.27 -2.23
CA ASP A 9 -6.95 -14.26 -2.84
C ASP A 9 -7.98 -13.39 -2.11
N ASP A 10 -7.74 -13.09 -0.84
CA ASP A 10 -8.62 -12.27 0.00
C ASP A 10 -8.27 -10.78 -0.06
N LEU A 11 -7.23 -10.40 -0.81
CA LEU A 11 -6.74 -9.02 -0.80
C LEU A 11 -7.60 -8.10 -1.67
N VAL A 12 -7.79 -6.88 -1.18
CA VAL A 12 -8.47 -5.81 -1.88
C VAL A 12 -7.63 -4.55 -1.92
N PHE A 13 -7.77 -3.82 -3.02
CA PHE A 13 -7.26 -2.46 -3.19
C PHE A 13 -8.46 -1.51 -3.26
N GLN A 14 -8.48 -0.49 -2.42
CA GLN A 14 -9.61 0.42 -2.31
C GLN A 14 -9.15 1.88 -2.18
N LEU A 15 -9.96 2.79 -2.71
CA LEU A 15 -9.76 4.23 -2.59
C LEU A 15 -10.99 4.90 -1.97
N TYR A 16 -10.76 5.82 -1.05
CA TYR A 16 -11.79 6.55 -0.32
C TYR A 16 -11.63 8.07 -0.43
N ALA A 17 -12.73 8.80 -0.59
CA ALA A 17 -12.79 10.26 -0.47
C ALA A 17 -13.03 10.71 0.99
N ARG A 18 -12.30 10.12 1.93
CA ARG A 18 -12.35 10.41 3.36
C ARG A 18 -11.16 9.76 4.07
N SER A 19 -10.83 10.26 5.25
CA SER A 19 -9.97 9.55 6.19
C SER A 19 -10.68 8.32 6.73
N LEU A 20 -9.88 7.28 7.01
CA LEU A 20 -10.27 6.09 7.75
C LEU A 20 -9.59 6.10 9.12
N HIS A 21 -10.26 5.57 10.14
CA HIS A 21 -9.71 5.53 11.48
C HIS A 21 -8.57 4.50 11.56
N PRO A 22 -7.41 4.84 12.18
CA PRO A 22 -6.29 3.91 12.33
C PRO A 22 -6.65 2.60 13.04
N GLU A 23 -7.65 2.61 13.93
CA GLU A 23 -8.12 1.44 14.68
C GLU A 23 -8.67 0.30 13.80
N LEU A 24 -8.97 0.57 12.53
CA LEU A 24 -9.36 -0.44 11.56
C LEU A 24 -8.19 -1.32 11.10
N PHE A 25 -6.96 -0.96 11.46
CA PHE A 25 -5.74 -1.54 10.93
C PHE A 25 -4.77 -1.92 12.05
N GLU A 26 -4.16 -3.09 11.93
CA GLU A 26 -2.99 -3.45 12.72
C GLU A 26 -1.75 -2.84 12.05
N ILE A 27 -1.40 -1.64 12.51
CA ILE A 27 -0.30 -0.83 11.97
C ILE A 27 1.02 -1.32 12.56
N VAL A 28 1.98 -1.63 11.68
CA VAL A 28 3.32 -2.11 12.07
C VAL A 28 4.41 -1.07 11.85
N GLU A 29 4.25 -0.18 10.86
CA GLU A 29 5.17 0.93 10.60
C GLU A 29 4.42 2.16 10.12
N THR A 30 4.98 3.34 10.36
CA THR A 30 4.37 4.62 9.96
C THR A 30 5.40 5.60 9.40
N ARG A 31 5.05 6.28 8.31
CA ARG A 31 5.77 7.43 7.77
C ARG A 31 4.83 8.60 7.55
N VAL A 32 5.28 9.80 7.93
CA VAL A 32 4.57 11.05 7.66
C VAL A 32 5.35 11.86 6.65
N VAL A 33 4.63 12.41 5.67
CA VAL A 33 5.13 13.37 4.68
C VAL A 33 4.41 14.69 4.89
N ASP A 34 5.16 15.75 5.11
CA ASP A 34 4.62 17.11 5.26
C ASP A 34 5.14 18.00 4.12
N ARG A 35 4.23 18.38 3.21
CA ARG A 35 4.48 19.26 2.06
C ARG A 35 3.50 20.43 2.06
N ARG A 36 3.10 20.89 3.25
CA ARG A 36 2.21 22.05 3.37
C ARG A 36 2.89 23.30 2.74
N PRO A 37 2.11 24.18 2.07
CA PRO A 37 0.65 24.23 2.09
C PRO A 37 -0.05 23.28 1.08
N HIS A 38 0.69 22.51 0.28
CA HIS A 38 0.12 21.70 -0.79
C HIS A 38 -0.61 20.46 -0.27
N TYR A 39 0.11 19.57 0.44
CA TYR A 39 -0.49 18.37 1.01
C TYR A 39 0.27 17.87 2.25
N LYS A 40 -0.40 16.99 2.99
CA LYS A 40 0.19 16.12 4.01
C LYS A 40 -0.20 14.68 3.69
N ALA A 41 0.70 13.74 3.91
CA ALA A 41 0.38 12.33 3.79
C ALA A 41 0.86 11.52 5.01
N THR A 42 0.14 10.46 5.32
CA THR A 42 0.53 9.45 6.29
C THR A 42 0.42 8.09 5.64
N ILE A 43 1.52 7.34 5.69
CA ILE A 43 1.64 6.00 5.13
C ILE A 43 1.79 5.05 6.30
N HIS A 44 0.94 4.04 6.38
CA HIS A 44 1.03 2.96 7.32
C HIS A 44 1.32 1.67 6.57
N LEU A 45 2.31 0.90 7.03
CA LEU A 45 2.34 -0.53 6.75
C LEU A 45 1.42 -1.23 7.74
N THR A 46 0.67 -2.19 7.24
CA THR A 46 -0.21 -3.03 8.06
C THR A 46 0.14 -4.49 7.86
N THR A 47 -0.41 -5.35 8.70
CA THR A 47 -0.25 -6.80 8.58
C THR A 47 -0.81 -7.37 7.27
N SER A 48 -1.77 -6.68 6.65
CA SER A 48 -2.42 -7.09 5.38
C SER A 48 -2.04 -6.26 4.15
N GLY A 49 -1.19 -5.24 4.28
CA GLY A 49 -0.81 -4.37 3.17
C GLY A 49 -0.35 -2.99 3.63
N HIS A 50 -1.07 -1.96 3.20
CA HIS A 50 -0.76 -0.58 3.54
C HIS A 50 -2.01 0.31 3.55
N VAL A 51 -1.87 1.48 4.19
CA VAL A 51 -2.85 2.57 4.14
C VAL A 51 -2.12 3.87 3.85
N VAL A 52 -2.51 4.57 2.79
CA VAL A 52 -1.98 5.89 2.43
C VAL A 52 -3.10 6.90 2.58
N SER A 53 -3.02 7.75 3.60
CA SER A 53 -3.92 8.89 3.77
C SER A 53 -3.23 10.15 3.25
N TRP A 54 -3.72 10.69 2.14
CA TRP A 54 -3.24 11.91 1.51
C TRP A 54 -4.28 13.01 1.62
N GLN A 55 -3.86 14.20 2.07
CA GLN A 55 -4.78 15.28 2.41
C GLN A 55 -4.29 16.63 1.89
N THR A 56 -5.21 17.38 1.30
CA THR A 56 -5.06 18.79 0.95
C THR A 56 -6.03 19.62 1.78
N LYS A 57 -6.06 20.95 1.55
CA LYS A 57 -7.10 21.81 2.14
C LYS A 57 -8.52 21.47 1.66
N GLN A 58 -8.67 20.81 0.51
CA GLN A 58 -9.95 20.63 -0.18
C GLN A 58 -10.50 19.20 -0.08
N LEU A 59 -9.62 18.21 0.03
CA LEU A 59 -9.98 16.80 -0.07
C LEU A 59 -9.04 15.94 0.80
N CYS A 60 -9.55 14.79 1.23
CA CYS A 60 -8.75 13.69 1.74
C CYS A 60 -9.03 12.45 0.88
N LEU A 61 -7.94 11.82 0.43
CA LEU A 61 -7.94 10.53 -0.21
C LEU A 61 -7.28 9.52 0.72
N THR A 62 -7.90 8.35 0.89
CA THR A 62 -7.29 7.23 1.60
C THR A 62 -7.29 6.01 0.70
N GLU A 63 -6.09 5.60 0.29
CA GLU A 63 -5.81 4.34 -0.38
C GLU A 63 -5.56 3.24 0.66
N VAL A 64 -6.09 2.05 0.39
CA VAL A 64 -6.00 0.90 1.28
C VAL A 64 -5.71 -0.35 0.47
N THR A 65 -4.66 -1.07 0.86
CA THR A 65 -4.50 -2.49 0.58
C THR A 65 -4.70 -3.26 1.87
N ALA A 66 -5.70 -4.14 1.90
CA ALA A 66 -6.06 -4.92 3.08
C ALA A 66 -6.73 -6.25 2.71
N SER A 67 -6.98 -7.11 3.71
CA SER A 67 -7.87 -8.26 3.55
C SER A 67 -9.32 -7.79 3.37
N HIS A 68 -10.09 -8.48 2.53
CA HIS A 68 -11.53 -8.29 2.40
C HIS A 68 -12.27 -8.53 3.73
N GLN A 69 -11.68 -9.30 4.65
CA GLN A 69 -12.25 -9.54 5.97
C GLN A 69 -12.14 -8.32 6.90
N THR A 70 -11.26 -7.35 6.59
CA THR A 70 -11.19 -6.10 7.33
C THR A 70 -12.52 -5.33 7.19
N PRO A 71 -13.16 -4.90 8.28
CA PRO A 71 -14.49 -4.27 8.25
C PRO A 71 -14.42 -2.82 7.74
N LEU A 72 -14.05 -2.65 6.48
CA LEU A 72 -13.93 -1.35 5.84
C LEU A 72 -15.30 -0.76 5.51
N VAL A 73 -15.43 0.55 5.76
CA VAL A 73 -16.67 1.29 5.48
C VAL A 73 -16.98 1.31 3.99
N GLN A 74 -18.25 1.41 3.61
CA GLN A 74 -18.64 1.57 2.19
C GLN A 74 -18.82 3.05 1.79
N LYS A 75 -19.13 3.91 2.77
CA LYS A 75 -19.43 5.32 2.53
C LYS A 75 -18.21 6.06 1.97
N ARG A 76 -18.41 6.78 0.86
CA ARG A 76 -17.37 7.54 0.13
C ARG A 76 -16.20 6.68 -0.36
N ARG A 77 -16.44 5.38 -0.59
CA ARG A 77 -15.51 4.55 -1.38
C ARG A 77 -15.64 4.94 -2.84
N LEU A 78 -14.55 5.39 -3.44
CA LEU A 78 -14.47 5.80 -4.83
C LEU A 78 -14.23 4.60 -5.75
N MET A 79 -13.46 3.62 -5.28
CA MET A 79 -13.05 2.46 -6.06
C MET A 79 -12.72 1.29 -5.14
N SER A 80 -12.97 0.06 -5.62
CA SER A 80 -12.69 -1.18 -4.90
C SER A 80 -12.44 -2.32 -5.88
N TYR A 81 -11.25 -2.92 -5.80
CA TYR A 81 -10.86 -4.06 -6.61
C TYR A 81 -10.35 -5.19 -5.74
N LYS A 82 -10.57 -6.43 -6.18
CA LYS A 82 -9.79 -7.56 -5.69
C LYS A 82 -8.40 -7.48 -6.30
N LEU A 83 -7.37 -7.71 -5.50
CA LEU A 83 -5.98 -7.75 -5.97
C LEU A 83 -5.73 -9.09 -6.69
N ARG A 84 -6.16 -9.16 -7.95
CA ARG A 84 -5.98 -10.34 -8.82
C ARG A 84 -5.43 -9.92 -10.17
N GLY A 85 -4.44 -10.68 -10.66
CA GLY A 85 -3.75 -10.37 -11.92
C GLY A 85 -3.16 -8.97 -11.89
N GLN A 86 -3.46 -8.17 -12.92
CA GLN A 86 -3.00 -6.78 -13.02
C GLN A 86 -4.16 -5.83 -13.30
N ARG A 87 -4.03 -4.58 -12.85
CA ARG A 87 -4.97 -3.52 -13.16
C ARG A 87 -4.27 -2.16 -13.17
N ASN A 88 -4.75 -1.29 -14.05
CA ASN A 88 -4.48 0.14 -14.04
C ASN A 88 -5.81 0.88 -13.97
N ASP A 89 -5.87 1.97 -13.22
CA ASP A 89 -7.06 2.81 -13.16
C ASP A 89 -6.71 4.25 -12.81
N ASN A 90 -7.63 5.17 -13.09
CA ASN A 90 -7.54 6.55 -12.67
C ASN A 90 -8.89 7.04 -12.14
N VAL A 91 -8.85 7.84 -11.09
CA VAL A 91 -10.03 8.41 -10.47
C VAL A 91 -9.92 9.94 -10.52
N PRO A 92 -10.69 10.60 -11.40
CA PRO A 92 -10.85 12.05 -11.35
C PRO A 92 -11.44 12.45 -9.99
N CYS A 93 -10.71 13.28 -9.25
CA CYS A 93 -11.16 13.75 -7.96
C CYS A 93 -11.69 15.19 -8.07
N LYS A 94 -12.38 15.65 -7.02
CA LYS A 94 -12.86 17.03 -6.98
C LYS A 94 -11.68 18.01 -7.04
N GLY A 95 -11.80 19.05 -7.88
CA GLY A 95 -10.75 20.05 -8.08
C GLY A 95 -9.76 19.63 -9.16
N GLN A 96 -8.52 20.08 -9.03
CA GLN A 96 -7.39 19.72 -9.92
C GLN A 96 -6.58 18.55 -9.34
N ILE A 97 -7.30 17.57 -8.78
CA ILE A 97 -6.69 16.41 -8.13
C ILE A 97 -6.91 15.20 -9.03
N HIS A 98 -5.81 14.55 -9.41
CA HIS A 98 -5.85 13.30 -10.15
C HIS A 98 -5.21 12.22 -9.30
N TYR A 99 -5.90 11.09 -9.20
CA TYR A 99 -5.36 9.89 -8.61
C TYR A 99 -5.23 8.83 -9.69
N GLN A 100 -4.05 8.24 -9.80
CA GLN A 100 -3.78 7.11 -10.69
C GLN A 100 -3.21 5.97 -9.88
N MET A 101 -3.54 4.75 -10.25
CA MET A 101 -3.00 3.56 -9.62
C MET A 101 -2.78 2.44 -10.61
N SER A 102 -1.85 1.56 -10.24
CA SER A 102 -1.71 0.24 -10.81
C SER A 102 -1.41 -0.77 -9.72
N PHE A 103 -1.79 -2.02 -9.97
CA PHE A 103 -1.30 -3.14 -9.18
C PHE A 103 -1.05 -4.37 -10.04
N GLN A 104 -0.21 -5.24 -9.50
CA GLN A 104 0.07 -6.56 -10.05
C GLN A 104 0.25 -7.57 -8.91
N LEU A 105 -0.46 -8.69 -8.98
CA LEU A 105 -0.19 -9.88 -8.18
C LEU A 105 0.59 -10.85 -9.07
N GLU A 106 1.82 -11.16 -8.67
CA GLU A 106 2.72 -12.08 -9.37
C GLU A 106 3.00 -13.29 -8.49
N GLU A 107 2.74 -14.49 -9.02
CA GLU A 107 3.31 -15.73 -8.50
C GLU A 107 4.66 -15.96 -9.19
N MET A 108 5.65 -16.43 -8.43
CA MET A 108 7.02 -16.56 -8.89
C MET A 108 7.57 -17.93 -8.49
N GLU A 109 8.57 -18.42 -9.24
CA GLU A 109 9.35 -19.56 -8.80
C GLU A 109 10.06 -19.26 -7.47
N PRO A 110 10.21 -20.24 -6.56
CA PRO A 110 10.77 -20.03 -5.24
C PRO A 110 12.11 -19.28 -5.26
N GLU A 111 13.07 -19.68 -6.09
CA GLU A 111 14.40 -19.04 -6.12
C GLU A 111 14.31 -17.54 -6.48
N ILE A 112 13.38 -17.19 -7.38
CA ILE A 112 13.14 -15.80 -7.80
C ILE A 112 12.48 -15.01 -6.66
N PHE A 113 11.49 -15.61 -6.00
CA PHE A 113 10.82 -15.00 -4.84
C PHE A 113 11.84 -14.67 -3.72
N TRP A 114 12.73 -15.62 -3.43
CA TRP A 114 13.77 -15.42 -2.41
C TRP A 114 14.72 -14.29 -2.78
N ALA A 115 15.22 -14.27 -4.02
CA ALA A 115 16.09 -13.20 -4.50
C ALA A 115 15.41 -11.82 -4.39
N PHE A 116 14.17 -11.73 -4.88
CA PHE A 116 13.36 -10.51 -4.81
C PHE A 116 13.17 -10.00 -3.38
N GLN A 117 12.87 -10.91 -2.45
CA GLN A 117 12.70 -10.53 -1.04
C GLN A 117 14.00 -10.00 -0.41
N GLN A 118 15.16 -10.57 -0.78
CA GLN A 118 16.44 -10.06 -0.30
C GLN A 118 16.75 -8.68 -0.87
N GLU A 119 16.45 -8.43 -2.15
CA GLU A 119 16.58 -7.11 -2.76
C GLU A 119 15.74 -6.06 -2.04
N LEU A 120 14.46 -6.36 -1.75
CA LEU A 120 13.59 -5.47 -0.97
C LEU A 120 14.16 -5.11 0.41
N ARG A 121 14.82 -6.06 1.08
CA ARG A 121 15.44 -5.84 2.39
C ARG A 121 16.65 -4.91 2.28
N VAL A 122 17.47 -5.07 1.24
CA VAL A 122 18.63 -4.21 0.98
C VAL A 122 18.19 -2.78 0.63
N ASP A 123 17.16 -2.63 -0.22
CA ASP A 123 16.64 -1.33 -0.63
C ASP A 123 15.92 -0.60 0.50
N GLY A 124 15.13 -1.35 1.30
CA GLY A 124 14.40 -0.82 2.44
C GLY A 124 15.27 -0.17 3.51
N GLN A 125 16.52 -0.62 3.66
CA GLN A 125 17.49 0.00 4.57
C GLN A 125 17.97 1.38 4.10
N ARG A 126 17.82 1.70 2.80
CA ARG A 126 18.38 2.93 2.21
C ARG A 126 17.32 3.97 1.89
N ARG A 127 16.11 3.56 1.49
CA ARG A 127 15.05 4.46 1.00
C ARG A 127 13.67 3.86 1.27
N GLY A 128 12.79 4.51 2.05
CA GLY A 128 11.39 4.08 2.23
C GLY A 128 11.02 3.65 3.66
N ILE A 129 9.95 2.87 3.80
CA ILE A 129 9.61 2.11 5.03
C ILE A 129 9.54 0.63 4.73
N LEU A 130 10.10 -0.18 5.61
CA LEU A 130 10.21 -1.63 5.49
C LEU A 130 9.74 -2.27 6.80
N HIS A 131 8.98 -3.34 6.70
CA HIS A 131 8.66 -4.20 7.83
C HIS A 131 8.84 -5.67 7.43
N THR A 132 9.52 -6.43 8.29
CA THR A 132 9.68 -7.88 8.16
C THR A 132 8.83 -8.55 9.23
N PHE A 133 7.93 -9.44 8.81
CA PHE A 133 7.04 -10.16 9.70
C PHE A 133 7.73 -11.40 10.24
N PRO A 134 7.58 -11.73 11.54
CA PRO A 134 8.11 -12.97 12.08
C PRO A 134 7.42 -14.17 11.42
N SER A 135 8.20 -15.20 11.08
CA SER A 135 7.65 -16.48 10.63
C SER A 135 7.18 -17.33 11.81
N GLU A 136 6.13 -18.13 11.61
CA GLU A 136 5.61 -19.06 12.64
C GLU A 136 6.60 -20.20 12.95
N ASP A 137 7.37 -20.61 11.93
CA ASP A 137 8.38 -21.66 12.04
C ASP A 137 9.79 -21.07 11.95
N ARG A 138 10.74 -21.59 12.74
CA ARG A 138 12.18 -21.21 12.65
C ARG A 138 12.79 -21.43 11.26
N LEU A 139 12.11 -22.21 10.41
CA LEU A 139 12.47 -22.51 9.02
C LEU A 139 11.57 -21.80 7.99
N GLY A 140 10.51 -21.11 8.44
CA GLY A 140 9.55 -20.44 7.56
C GLY A 140 10.11 -19.12 7.02
N LEU A 141 9.75 -18.82 5.77
CA LEU A 141 10.07 -17.55 5.13
C LEU A 141 9.28 -16.41 5.78
N GLU A 142 10.00 -15.45 6.32
CA GLU A 142 9.44 -14.21 6.85
C GLU A 142 8.82 -13.37 5.72
N ALA A 143 7.59 -12.90 5.86
CA ALA A 143 7.03 -11.97 4.89
C ALA A 143 7.68 -10.58 5.01
N VAL A 144 7.65 -9.81 3.92
CA VAL A 144 8.19 -8.45 3.87
C VAL A 144 7.14 -7.51 3.28
N SER A 145 7.01 -6.33 3.87
CA SER A 145 6.28 -5.18 3.34
C SER A 145 7.26 -4.03 3.14
N TYR A 146 7.27 -3.44 1.96
CA TYR A 146 8.10 -2.29 1.64
C TYR A 146 7.27 -1.22 0.93
N VAL A 147 7.48 0.05 1.31
CA VAL A 147 6.90 1.20 0.60
C VAL A 147 7.98 2.24 0.34
N HIS A 148 8.18 2.55 -0.94
CA HIS A 148 8.93 3.70 -1.40
C HIS A 148 7.98 4.89 -1.63
N VAL A 149 8.40 6.09 -1.23
CA VAL A 149 7.61 7.31 -1.42
C VAL A 149 8.49 8.40 -2.01
N GLU A 150 8.20 8.80 -3.25
CA GLU A 150 8.78 9.97 -3.88
C GLU A 150 7.83 11.16 -3.73
N THR A 151 8.39 12.31 -3.37
CA THR A 151 7.58 13.48 -3.01
C THR A 151 8.08 14.71 -3.75
N HIS A 152 7.15 15.40 -4.38
CA HIS A 152 7.33 16.73 -4.93
C HIS A 152 6.32 17.70 -4.30
N SER A 153 6.38 18.99 -4.62
CA SER A 153 5.42 19.99 -4.15
C SER A 153 3.99 19.72 -4.60
N ARG A 154 3.82 19.10 -5.78
CA ARG A 154 2.51 18.89 -6.42
C ARG A 154 2.13 17.45 -6.67
N HIS A 155 3.07 16.51 -6.58
CA HIS A 155 2.74 15.11 -6.71
C HIS A 155 3.45 14.26 -5.65
N MET A 156 2.86 13.10 -5.37
CA MET A 156 3.43 12.05 -4.54
C MET A 156 3.27 10.73 -5.26
N LEU A 157 4.38 10.04 -5.50
CA LEU A 157 4.39 8.68 -6.01
C LEU A 157 4.62 7.72 -4.84
N VAL A 158 3.76 6.72 -4.73
CA VAL A 158 3.89 5.62 -3.77
C VAL A 158 4.11 4.34 -4.56
N GLN A 159 5.15 3.59 -4.21
CA GLN A 159 5.37 2.25 -4.74
C GLN A 159 5.43 1.29 -3.55
N ALA A 160 4.53 0.31 -3.52
CA ALA A 160 4.46 -0.66 -2.43
C ALA A 160 4.62 -2.09 -2.93
N PHE A 161 5.30 -2.89 -2.11
CA PHE A 161 5.59 -4.29 -2.35
C PHE A 161 5.25 -5.08 -1.09
N HIS A 162 4.44 -6.14 -1.23
CA HIS A 162 4.06 -7.03 -0.14
C HIS A 162 4.29 -8.47 -0.56
N THR A 163 5.14 -9.20 0.16
CA THR A 163 5.42 -10.61 -0.10
C THR A 163 4.51 -11.53 0.71
N TYR A 164 4.13 -12.64 0.08
CA TYR A 164 3.27 -13.70 0.60
C TYR A 164 3.99 -15.04 0.42
N PRO A 165 4.86 -15.43 1.38
CA PRO A 165 5.75 -16.57 1.19
C PRO A 165 5.05 -17.92 1.04
N ASN A 166 3.88 -18.09 1.66
CA ASN A 166 3.11 -19.33 1.55
C ASN A 166 2.58 -19.59 0.12
N ASP A 167 2.42 -18.51 -0.66
CA ASP A 167 1.91 -18.55 -2.02
C ASP A 167 3.01 -18.25 -3.06
N TYR A 168 4.28 -18.06 -2.64
CA TYR A 168 5.39 -17.54 -3.46
C TYR A 168 5.01 -16.31 -4.30
N ALA A 169 4.20 -15.42 -3.70
CA ALA A 169 3.55 -14.35 -4.43
C ALA A 169 3.92 -12.96 -3.93
N VAL A 170 3.91 -11.99 -4.83
CA VAL A 170 4.19 -10.58 -4.56
C VAL A 170 3.06 -9.72 -5.07
N VAL A 171 2.53 -8.86 -4.19
CA VAL A 171 1.68 -7.74 -4.59
C VAL A 171 2.54 -6.51 -4.78
N LYS A 172 2.51 -5.96 -5.99
CA LYS A 172 3.11 -4.69 -6.38
C LYS A 172 2.01 -3.67 -6.59
N THR A 173 2.16 -2.47 -6.05
CA THR A 173 1.24 -1.35 -6.30
C THR A 173 2.03 -0.09 -6.59
N GLN A 174 1.52 0.75 -7.48
CA GLN A 174 2.06 2.07 -7.74
C GLN A 174 0.91 3.07 -7.82
N SER A 175 1.03 4.17 -7.07
CA SER A 175 -0.01 5.18 -6.98
C SER A 175 0.55 6.59 -7.11
N LEU A 176 -0.09 7.42 -7.93
CA LEU A 176 0.26 8.81 -8.12
C LEU A 176 -0.89 9.68 -7.61
N PHE A 177 -0.57 10.52 -6.62
CA PHE A 177 -1.43 11.61 -6.16
C PHE A 177 -0.92 12.89 -6.78
N ASP A 178 -1.68 13.49 -7.70
CA ASP A 178 -1.26 14.68 -8.45
C ASP A 178 -2.20 15.87 -8.22
N LEU A 179 -1.59 17.02 -7.95
CA LEU A 179 -2.18 18.35 -7.93
C LEU A 179 -1.85 19.02 -9.26
N SER A 180 -2.63 18.71 -10.29
CA SER A 180 -2.50 19.38 -11.58
C SER A 180 -2.72 20.89 -11.41
N SER A 181 -2.10 21.69 -12.27
CA SER A 181 -2.45 23.11 -12.41
C SER A 181 -3.37 23.24 -13.62
N SER A 182 -4.49 23.95 -13.48
CA SER A 182 -5.15 24.58 -14.62
C SER A 182 -4.21 25.54 -15.33
#